data_AF-A0A0K0F968-F1
#
_entry.id   AF-A0A0K0F968-F1
#
_cell.length_a   1.000
_cell.length_b   1.000
_cell.length_c   1.000
_cell.angle_alpha   90.00
_cell.angle_beta   90.00
_cell.angle_gamma   90.00
#
_symmetry.space_group_name_H-M   'P 1'
#
loop_
_entity.id
_entity.type
_entity.pdbx_description
1 polymer ?
#
loop_
_entity_poly.entity_id
_entity_poly.type
_entity_poly.pdbx_seq_one_letter_code
_entity_poly.pdbx_strand_id
1 'polypeptide(L)'
;MSKEIKNRNANNKTGTKKTISKKKKDPNAPKKALSAYFLWLNDNRETIKKPGMGVADVAKAAGLIWREMRAEDKAKWEKKAEDDKRRYASELENYKKTKEENN
;
A
#
# COMPACT_ATOMS: atom_id res chain seq x y z
N MET A 1 18.29 -26.04 2.20
CA MET A 1 17.51 -24.90 2.75
C MET A 1 17.43 -23.80 1.69
N SER A 2 16.69 -24.05 0.60
CA SER A 2 16.54 -23.08 -0.48
C SER A 2 15.04 -22.82 -0.64
N LYS A 3 14.56 -21.70 -0.11
CA LYS A 3 13.16 -21.30 -0.31
C LYS A 3 13.05 -20.78 -1.75
N GLU A 4 12.54 -21.68 -2.59
CA GLU A 4 11.96 -21.47 -3.92
C GLU A 4 11.56 -20.02 -4.21
N ILE A 5 12.18 -19.45 -5.23
CA ILE A 5 11.72 -18.24 -5.90
C ILE A 5 10.42 -18.61 -6.62
N LYS A 6 9.27 -18.44 -5.97
CA LYS A 6 7.98 -18.49 -6.64
C LYS A 6 7.86 -17.30 -7.59
N ASN A 7 8.27 -17.55 -8.82
CA ASN A 7 7.94 -16.79 -10.01
C ASN A 7 6.41 -16.55 -10.06
N ARG A 8 5.96 -15.38 -9.61
CA ARG A 8 4.58 -14.92 -9.82
C ARG A 8 4.58 -13.91 -10.96
N ASN A 9 4.29 -14.47 -12.13
CA ASN A 9 3.97 -13.82 -13.40
C ASN A 9 3.05 -12.60 -13.19
N ALA A 10 3.59 -11.39 -13.29
CA ALA A 10 2.83 -10.15 -13.19
C ALA A 10 2.42 -9.66 -14.60
N ASN A 11 1.53 -10.41 -15.24
CA ASN A 11 0.82 -9.95 -16.43
C ASN A 11 -0.53 -9.37 -16.00
N ASN A 12 -0.58 -8.08 -15.66
CA ASN A 12 -1.85 -7.38 -15.47
C ASN A 12 -2.00 -6.28 -16.54
N LYS A 13 -2.57 -6.74 -17.66
CA LYS A 13 -3.19 -5.96 -18.71
C LYS A 13 -4.10 -4.87 -18.14
N THR A 14 -3.91 -3.65 -18.62
CA THR A 14 -4.92 -2.61 -18.90
C THR A 14 -6.34 -2.87 -18.35
N GLY A 15 -6.65 -2.31 -17.18
CA GLY A 15 -7.99 -2.26 -16.61
C GLY A 15 -8.56 -0.84 -16.65
N THR A 16 -9.61 -0.67 -17.43
CA THR A 16 -10.51 0.49 -17.57
C THR A 16 -10.63 1.40 -16.33
N LYS A 17 -10.49 2.72 -16.53
CA LYS A 17 -10.90 3.76 -15.57
C LYS A 17 -12.42 3.65 -15.31
N LYS A 18 -12.83 2.79 -14.38
CA LYS A 18 -14.13 2.93 -13.72
C LYS A 18 -13.99 4.06 -12.71
N THR A 19 -14.61 5.20 -13.00
CA THR A 19 -14.83 6.28 -12.05
C THR A 19 -15.74 5.77 -10.93
N ILE A 20 -15.17 5.07 -9.95
CA ILE A 20 -15.89 4.75 -8.72
C ILE A 20 -16.18 6.09 -8.07
N SER A 21 -17.45 6.52 -8.14
CA SER A 21 -17.97 7.59 -7.32
C SER A 21 -17.62 7.26 -5.87
N LYS A 22 -16.70 8.03 -5.29
CA LYS A 22 -16.27 7.84 -3.91
C LYS A 22 -17.49 8.09 -3.03
N LYS A 23 -18.23 7.04 -2.65
CA LYS A 23 -19.15 7.13 -1.50
C LYS A 23 -18.35 7.78 -0.37
N LYS A 24 -18.89 8.87 0.20
CA LYS A 24 -18.26 9.58 1.32
C LYS A 24 -17.95 8.53 2.38
N LYS A 25 -16.66 8.25 2.59
CA LYS A 25 -16.25 7.37 3.68
C LYS A 25 -16.61 8.09 4.97
N ASP A 26 -17.20 7.36 5.91
CA ASP A 26 -17.45 7.85 7.25
C ASP A 26 -16.16 8.49 7.80
N PRO A 27 -16.17 9.77 8.22
CA PRO A 27 -14.97 10.45 8.72
C PRO A 27 -14.34 9.75 9.93
N ASN A 28 -15.15 9.02 10.68
CA ASN A 28 -14.75 8.28 11.87
C ASN A 28 -14.18 6.88 11.56
N ALA A 29 -14.26 6.42 10.29
CA ALA A 29 -13.71 5.13 9.93
C ALA A 29 -12.17 5.16 9.94
N PRO A 30 -11.51 4.12 10.48
CA PRO A 30 -10.06 4.09 10.56
C PRO A 30 -9.43 4.08 9.17
N LYS A 31 -8.27 4.73 9.06
CA LYS A 31 -7.52 4.77 7.79
C LYS A 31 -6.99 3.37 7.48
N LYS A 32 -7.26 2.91 6.26
CA LYS A 32 -6.80 1.60 5.76
C LYS A 32 -5.30 1.43 5.98
N ALA A 33 -4.90 0.22 6.38
CA ALA A 33 -3.51 -0.17 6.43
C ALA A 33 -2.83 -0.01 5.06
N LEU A 34 -1.59 0.44 5.06
CA LEU A 34 -0.73 0.56 3.90
C LEU A 34 0.03 -0.74 3.66
N SER A 35 0.22 -1.12 2.40
CA SER A 35 1.09 -2.26 2.05
C SER A 35 2.56 -1.86 2.12
N ALA A 36 3.45 -2.86 2.14
CA ALA A 36 4.89 -2.68 2.17
C ALA A 36 5.39 -1.71 1.08
N TYR A 37 4.86 -1.87 -0.14
CA TYR A 37 5.16 -0.99 -1.27
C TYR A 37 4.76 0.47 -1.00
N PHE A 38 3.57 0.73 -0.45
CA PHE A 38 3.11 2.10 -0.19
C PHE A 38 3.87 2.75 0.98
N LEU A 39 4.24 1.97 2.00
CA LEU A 39 5.11 2.45 3.08
C LEU A 39 6.47 2.87 2.55
N TRP A 40 7.09 2.02 1.73
CA TRP A 40 8.36 2.32 1.06
C TRP A 40 8.23 3.53 0.13
N LEU A 41 7.19 3.57 -0.71
CA LEU A 41 6.96 4.66 -1.66
C LEU A 41 6.76 5.99 -0.91
N ASN A 42 6.04 6.01 0.20
CA ASN A 42 5.85 7.24 0.97
C ASN A 42 7.18 7.82 1.46
N ASP A 43 8.09 6.95 1.87
CA ASP A 43 9.42 7.32 2.38
C ASP A 43 10.37 7.71 1.23
N ASN A 44 10.27 7.05 0.08
CA ASN A 44 11.20 7.20 -1.04
C ASN A 44 10.68 8.13 -2.14
N ARG A 45 9.42 8.56 -2.11
CA ARG A 45 8.82 9.41 -3.15
C ARG A 45 9.59 10.70 -3.33
N GLU A 46 10.08 11.31 -2.25
CA GLU A 46 10.78 12.60 -2.32
C GLU A 46 12.16 12.42 -2.96
N THR A 47 12.79 11.26 -2.74
CA THR A 47 14.04 10.86 -3.40
C THR A 47 13.85 10.56 -4.88
N ILE A 48 12.72 9.92 -5.26
CA ILE A 48 12.41 9.57 -6.65
C ILE A 48 11.91 10.80 -7.42
N LYS A 49 11.18 11.69 -6.76
CA LYS A 49 10.56 12.87 -7.35
C LYS A 49 11.64 13.89 -7.71
N LYS A 50 11.84 14.05 -9.01
CA LYS A 50 12.69 15.08 -9.60
C LYS A 50 11.88 16.34 -9.93
N PRO A 51 12.49 17.54 -9.97
CA PRO A 51 11.82 18.75 -10.45
C PRO A 51 11.27 18.51 -11.87
N GLY A 52 9.99 18.84 -12.07
CA GLY A 52 9.29 18.62 -13.35
C GLY A 52 8.65 17.23 -13.52
N MET A 53 8.87 16.29 -12.60
CA MET A 53 8.26 14.95 -12.69
C MET A 53 6.83 14.95 -12.14
N GLY A 54 5.88 14.46 -12.93
CA GLY A 54 4.50 14.26 -12.50
C GLY A 54 4.34 13.04 -11.59
N VAL A 55 3.25 12.99 -10.83
CA VAL A 55 2.93 11.87 -9.91
C VAL A 55 2.91 10.52 -10.64
N ALA A 56 2.44 10.51 -11.89
CA ALA A 56 2.41 9.29 -12.70
C ALA A 56 3.81 8.75 -13.03
N ASP A 57 4.77 9.64 -13.29
CA ASP A 57 6.14 9.24 -13.64
C ASP A 57 6.92 8.81 -12.39
N VAL A 58 6.67 9.46 -11.24
CA VAL A 58 7.16 8.98 -9.94
C VAL A 58 6.64 7.58 -9.65
N ALA A 59 5.36 7.30 -9.89
CA ALA A 59 4.78 5.98 -9.66
C ALA A 59 5.37 4.90 -10.58
N LYS A 60 5.65 5.22 -11.85
CA LYS A 60 6.35 4.30 -12.78
C LYS A 60 7.76 4.00 -12.29
N ALA A 61 8.54 5.03 -11.96
CA ALA A 61 9.91 4.87 -11.47
C ALA A 61 9.95 4.07 -10.16
N ALA A 62 9.03 4.36 -9.24
CA ALA A 62 8.87 3.62 -8.00
C ALA A 62 8.56 2.14 -8.22
N GLY A 63 7.69 1.81 -9.16
CA GLY A 63 7.36 0.43 -9.49
C GLY A 63 8.56 -0.37 -10.00
N LEU A 64 9.43 0.27 -10.79
CA LEU A 64 10.68 -0.34 -11.26
C LEU A 64 11.65 -0.61 -10.11
N ILE A 65 11.92 0.40 -9.29
CA ILE A 65 12.83 0.27 -8.13
C ILE A 65 12.31 -0.79 -7.16
N TRP A 66 11.01 -0.80 -6.86
CA TRP A 66 10.44 -1.83 -5.99
C TRP A 66 10.57 -3.23 -6.59
N ARG A 67 10.42 -3.39 -7.91
CA ARG A 67 10.61 -4.69 -8.55
C ARG A 67 12.06 -5.17 -8.41
N GLU A 68 13.02 -4.28 -8.60
CA GLU A 68 14.46 -4.56 -8.53
C GLU A 68 15.01 -4.67 -7.11
N MET A 69 14.31 -4.12 -6.12
CA MET A 69 14.70 -4.18 -4.72
C MET A 69 14.82 -5.62 -4.21
N ARG A 70 15.85 -5.88 -3.39
CA ARG A 70 16.12 -7.20 -2.81
C ARG A 70 15.02 -7.63 -1.84
N ALA A 71 14.87 -8.94 -1.69
CA ALA A 71 13.90 -9.53 -0.77
C ALA A 71 14.15 -9.12 0.69
N GLU A 72 15.40 -8.92 1.08
CA GLU A 72 15.79 -8.47 2.42
C GLU A 72 15.26 -7.07 2.74
N ASP A 73 15.45 -6.11 1.82
CA ASP A 73 14.94 -4.76 1.97
C ASP A 73 13.40 -4.76 1.97
N LYS A 74 12.79 -5.54 1.07
CA LYS A 74 11.34 -5.74 1.04
C LYS A 74 10.81 -6.32 2.36
N ALA A 75 11.51 -7.29 2.97
CA ALA A 75 11.10 -7.93 4.21
C ALA A 75 11.00 -6.93 5.37
N LYS A 76 11.90 -5.94 5.43
CA LYS A 76 11.81 -4.83 6.40
C LYS A 76 10.50 -4.05 6.25
N TRP A 77 10.08 -3.79 5.01
CA TRP A 77 8.83 -3.09 4.71
C TRP A 77 7.59 -3.98 4.88
N GLU A 78 7.70 -5.27 4.60
CA GLU A 78 6.64 -6.25 4.85
C GLU A 78 6.34 -6.36 6.35
N LYS A 79 7.37 -6.43 7.20
CA LYS A 79 7.18 -6.39 8.66
C LYS A 79 6.46 -5.12 9.12
N LYS A 80 6.87 -3.94 8.62
CA LYS A 80 6.17 -2.68 8.91
C LYS A 80 4.71 -2.69 8.43
N ALA A 81 4.44 -3.32 7.28
CA ALA A 81 3.08 -3.45 6.76
C ALA A 81 2.23 -4.41 7.58
N GLU A 82 2.81 -5.48 8.12
CA GLU A 82 2.13 -6.37 9.05
C GLU A 82 1.76 -5.65 10.34
N ASP A 83 2.67 -4.84 10.90
CA ASP A 83 2.40 -4.03 12.08
C ASP A 83 1.28 -3.00 11.81
N ASP A 84 1.30 -2.32 10.67
CA ASP A 84 0.23 -1.39 10.29
C ASP A 84 -1.11 -2.08 10.03
N LYS A 85 -1.07 -3.31 9.50
CA LYS A 85 -2.26 -4.16 9.35
C LYS A 85 -2.86 -4.54 10.70
N ARG A 86 -2.02 -4.84 11.70
CA ARG A 86 -2.47 -5.12 13.08
C ARG A 86 -3.10 -3.88 13.71
N ARG A 87 -2.47 -2.71 13.56
CA ARG A 87 -3.04 -1.42 14.00
C ARG A 87 -4.43 -1.20 13.41
N TYR A 88 -4.54 -1.29 12.08
CA TYR A 88 -5.83 -1.11 11.40
C TYR A 88 -6.87 -2.14 11.82
N ALA A 89 -6.49 -3.40 12.06
CA ALA A 89 -7.42 -4.43 12.52
C ALA A 89 -8.01 -4.09 13.89
N SER A 90 -7.17 -3.65 14.84
CA SER A 90 -7.61 -3.21 16.17
C SER A 90 -8.49 -1.96 16.11
N GLU A 91 -8.09 -0.95 15.33
CA GLU A 91 -8.89 0.26 15.15
C GLU A 91 -10.23 -0.04 14.46
N LEU A 92 -10.27 -0.98 13.51
CA LEU A 92 -11.49 -1.39 12.83
C LEU A 92 -12.44 -2.14 13.76
N GLU A 93 -11.92 -2.96 14.67
CA GLU A 93 -12.73 -3.63 15.69
C GLU A 93 -13.38 -2.61 16.63
N ASN A 94 -12.60 -1.64 17.12
CA ASN A 94 -13.12 -0.56 17.96
C ASN A 94 -14.15 0.29 17.20
N TYR A 95 -13.86 0.64 15.96
CA TYR A 95 -14.79 1.39 15.12
C TYR A 95 -16.11 0.65 14.92
N LYS A 96 -16.08 -0.67 14.67
CA LYS A 96 -17.29 -1.49 14.54
C LYS A 96 -18.12 -1.47 15.83
N LYS A 97 -17.49 -1.66 16.99
CA LYS A 97 -18.17 -1.60 18.30
C LYS A 97 -18.83 -0.24 18.52
N THR A 98 -18.09 0.85 18.30
CA THR A 98 -18.64 2.21 18.46
C THR A 98 -19.76 2.54 17.46
N LYS A 99 -19.74 1.96 16.26
CA LYS A 99 -20.79 2.15 15.25
C LYS A 99 -22.05 1.36 15.59
N GLU A 100 -21.90 0.20 16.20
CA GLU A 100 -23.00 -0.68 16.64
C GLU A 100 -23.67 -0.16 17.92
N GLU A 101 -22.92 0.46 18.84
CA GLU A 101 -23.47 1.09 20.06
C GLU A 101 -24.20 2.43 19.81
N ASN A 102 -23.96 3.09 18.67
CA ASN A 102 -24.57 4.39 18.34
C ASN A 102 -25.71 4.28 17.31
N ASN A 103 -26.29 3.09 17.12
CA ASN A 103 -27.42 2.83 16.23
C ASN A 103 -28.59 2.19 16.98
#